data_AF-A0A4Z2IQC1-F1
#
_entry.id   AF-A0A4Z2IQC1-F1
#
_cell.length_a   1.000
_cell.length_b   1.000
_cell.length_c   1.000
_cell.angle_alpha   90.00
_cell.angle_beta   90.00
_cell.angle_gamma   90.00
#
_symmetry.space_group_name_H-M   'P 1'
#
loop_
_entity.id
_entity.type
_entity.pdbx_description
1 polymer ?
#
loop_
_entity_poly.entity_id
_entity_poly.type
_entity_poly.pdbx_seq_one_letter_code
_entity_poly.pdbx_strand_id
1 'polypeptide(L)'
;MFIEDVMPAQDALPRKTPLTLSDEPRSLVVFNPTEQRRSAVVGVVVDSPGARVVDAATGRPMATQMSAVWAEPSRASAELFQLDFVAELPPLALVVYHVTKASVGSAHRARYTFHRRGNTPAVQSEHFQVSSPEGPEADAPLSLSNNHVQIWSSPETGLLQKLQLRSGLVRRVQVQFLWYGTRSRTQAERSGAYLFLPGEKGAQPYSSPEPPLVRVSRGPVFSDITSCFRHFSHTVRLLHLEGHAGRSLEISNTVDIRSEVNRELAMRLVSDVANGNRFYTDLNGFQMQQRRTLEKLPLQANVYPMSSAAFVQDAASRLTLLSAQSQAAAALRPGELEVVLDRRLQQDDNRGLGQGVTDNKLTASLYQLLLEDRRGGAQVNLADIFFPLRFRSLRRSNLTLLREHDEPESARQQQTRLRPMEISAFRVELD
;
A
#
# COMPACT_ATOMS: atom_id res chain seq x y z
N MET A 1 -26.00 0.13 -13.73
CA MET A 1 -25.28 1.37 -13.38
C MET A 1 -23.89 0.94 -12.95
N PHE A 2 -22.85 1.35 -13.66
CA PHE A 2 -21.49 1.20 -13.14
C PHE A 2 -21.41 2.09 -11.89
N ILE A 3 -20.90 1.57 -10.76
CA ILE A 3 -20.57 2.44 -9.64
C ILE A 3 -19.31 3.19 -10.07
N GLU A 4 -19.51 4.35 -10.69
CA GLU A 4 -18.45 5.28 -11.00
C GLU A 4 -18.22 6.19 -9.79
N ASP A 5 -16.94 6.43 -9.51
CA ASP A 5 -16.54 7.46 -8.57
C ASP A 5 -16.76 8.84 -9.23
N VAL A 6 -17.40 9.74 -8.50
CA VAL A 6 -17.59 11.12 -8.92
C VAL A 6 -16.46 11.97 -8.37
N MET A 7 -15.82 12.77 -9.23
CA MET A 7 -14.91 13.82 -8.78
C MET A 7 -15.72 15.09 -8.50
N PRO A 8 -15.88 15.52 -7.23
CA PRO A 8 -16.71 16.68 -6.91
C PRO A 8 -16.05 18.00 -7.29
N ALA A 9 -14.72 18.03 -7.44
CA ALA A 9 -13.93 19.17 -7.90
C ALA A 9 -12.59 18.70 -8.48
N GLN A 10 -11.90 19.56 -9.23
CA GLN A 10 -10.60 19.25 -9.86
C GLN A 10 -9.51 18.84 -8.85
N ASP A 11 -9.62 19.30 -7.60
CA ASP A 11 -8.62 19.08 -6.55
C ASP A 11 -9.10 18.15 -5.42
N ALA A 12 -10.22 17.47 -5.64
CA ALA A 12 -10.82 16.57 -4.65
C ALA A 12 -10.54 15.10 -4.99
N LEU A 13 -10.46 14.27 -3.95
CA LEU A 13 -10.43 12.83 -4.14
C LEU A 13 -11.76 12.33 -4.73
N PRO A 14 -11.74 11.27 -5.57
CA PRO A 14 -12.95 10.64 -6.07
C PRO A 14 -13.84 10.16 -4.91
N ARG A 15 -15.16 10.31 -5.06
CA ARG A 15 -16.16 9.87 -4.09
C ARG A 15 -17.07 8.82 -4.72
N LYS A 16 -17.27 7.71 -4.03
CA LYS A 16 -18.23 6.68 -4.44
C LYS A 16 -19.64 7.27 -4.50
N THR A 17 -20.34 7.00 -5.60
CA THR A 17 -21.76 7.33 -5.72
C THR A 17 -22.58 6.46 -4.76
N PRO A 18 -23.37 7.05 -3.83
CA PRO A 18 -24.21 6.27 -2.94
C PRO A 18 -25.30 5.50 -3.68
N LEU A 19 -25.51 4.25 -3.28
CA LEU A 19 -26.56 3.40 -3.78
C LEU A 19 -27.82 3.58 -2.95
N THR A 20 -28.87 4.12 -3.56
CA THR A 20 -30.19 4.18 -2.93
C THR A 20 -30.83 2.81 -2.85
N LEU A 21 -31.10 2.36 -1.62
CA LEU A 21 -31.66 1.05 -1.32
C LEU A 21 -33.17 1.10 -1.15
N SER A 22 -33.86 0.15 -1.78
CA SER A 22 -35.28 -0.14 -1.61
C SER A 22 -35.49 -1.66 -1.50
N ASP A 23 -36.75 -2.09 -1.47
CA ASP A 23 -37.08 -3.52 -1.54
C ASP A 23 -36.79 -4.11 -2.93
N GLU A 24 -36.65 -3.27 -3.96
CA GLU A 24 -36.20 -3.69 -5.27
C GLU A 24 -34.67 -3.88 -5.29
N PRO A 25 -34.18 -5.03 -5.81
CA PRO A 25 -32.75 -5.32 -5.82
C PRO A 25 -31.98 -4.42 -6.78
N ARG A 26 -30.92 -3.81 -6.26
CA ARG A 26 -29.90 -3.13 -7.07
C ARG A 26 -28.84 -4.13 -7.51
N SER A 27 -28.59 -4.23 -8.80
CA SER A 27 -27.53 -5.08 -9.36
C SER A 27 -26.15 -4.44 -9.27
N LEU A 28 -25.21 -5.14 -8.64
CA LEU A 28 -23.78 -4.86 -8.66
C LEU A 28 -23.08 -5.89 -9.52
N VAL A 29 -22.43 -5.44 -10.60
CA VAL A 29 -21.65 -6.31 -11.47
C VAL A 29 -20.17 -6.17 -11.11
N VAL A 30 -19.55 -7.26 -10.70
CA VAL A 30 -18.14 -7.30 -10.29
C VAL A 30 -17.36 -8.11 -11.31
N PHE A 31 -16.34 -7.49 -11.90
CA PHE A 31 -15.45 -8.13 -12.86
C PHE A 31 -14.13 -8.54 -12.21
N ASN A 32 -13.72 -9.79 -12.42
CA ASN A 32 -12.35 -10.21 -12.15
C ASN A 32 -11.54 -10.20 -13.45
N PRO A 33 -10.62 -9.23 -13.63
CA PRO A 33 -9.79 -9.15 -14.82
C PRO A 33 -8.63 -10.15 -14.83
N THR A 34 -8.47 -10.97 -13.79
CA THR A 34 -7.32 -11.90 -13.67
C THR A 34 -7.70 -13.32 -14.07
N GLU A 35 -6.71 -14.08 -14.55
CA GLU A 35 -6.85 -15.51 -14.88
C GLU A 35 -6.91 -16.43 -13.65
N GLN A 36 -6.97 -15.87 -12.45
CA GLN A 36 -6.98 -16.61 -11.19
C GLN A 36 -8.28 -16.37 -10.44
N ARG A 37 -8.75 -17.41 -9.73
CA ARG A 37 -9.85 -17.26 -8.77
C ARG A 37 -9.39 -16.31 -7.65
N ARG A 38 -10.25 -15.38 -7.26
CA ARG A 38 -9.93 -14.40 -6.22
C ARG A 38 -11.10 -14.19 -5.26
N SER A 39 -10.82 -14.28 -3.97
CA SER A 39 -11.65 -13.72 -2.91
C SER A 39 -11.28 -12.25 -2.72
N ALA A 40 -12.26 -11.35 -2.74
CA ALA A 40 -12.03 -9.92 -2.56
C ALA A 40 -13.13 -9.28 -1.71
N VAL A 41 -12.78 -8.23 -0.96
CA VAL A 41 -13.78 -7.39 -0.32
C VAL A 41 -14.29 -6.36 -1.33
N VAL A 42 -15.59 -6.35 -1.56
CA VAL A 42 -16.27 -5.35 -2.39
C VAL A 42 -17.01 -4.40 -1.46
N GLY A 43 -16.70 -3.11 -1.56
CA GLY A 43 -17.28 -2.06 -0.72
C GLY A 43 -18.08 -1.05 -1.53
N VAL A 44 -19.32 -0.80 -1.15
CA VAL A 44 -20.21 0.21 -1.74
C VAL A 44 -20.73 1.17 -0.68
N VAL A 45 -21.05 2.41 -1.06
CA VAL A 45 -21.72 3.35 -0.16
C VAL A 45 -23.23 3.22 -0.36
N VAL A 46 -24.00 3.15 0.72
CA VAL A 46 -25.45 2.99 0.72
C VAL A 46 -26.11 4.05 1.60
N ASP A 47 -27.38 4.36 1.33
CA ASP A 47 -28.17 5.36 2.09
C ASP A 47 -29.06 4.75 3.18
N SER A 48 -28.82 3.48 3.53
CA SER A 48 -29.59 2.77 4.54
C SER A 48 -28.69 2.05 5.54
N PRO A 49 -29.01 2.12 6.85
CA PRO A 49 -28.20 1.49 7.88
C PRO A 49 -28.45 -0.03 8.00
N GLY A 50 -29.33 -0.59 7.16
CA GLY A 50 -29.60 -2.02 7.03
C GLY A 50 -29.63 -2.41 5.55
N ALA A 51 -28.83 -3.41 5.18
CA ALA A 51 -28.75 -3.91 3.82
C ALA A 51 -28.54 -5.42 3.82
N ARG A 52 -28.91 -6.06 2.71
CA ARG A 52 -28.66 -7.47 2.45
C ARG A 52 -28.03 -7.62 1.08
N VAL A 53 -27.01 -8.46 0.97
CA VAL A 53 -26.34 -8.81 -0.29
C VAL A 53 -26.52 -10.29 -0.56
N VAL A 54 -26.93 -10.63 -1.78
CA VAL A 54 -27.01 -12.02 -2.26
C VAL A 54 -26.31 -12.17 -3.59
N ASP A 55 -25.74 -13.34 -3.86
CA ASP A 55 -25.33 -13.75 -5.21
C ASP A 55 -26.58 -13.86 -6.09
N ALA A 56 -26.59 -13.16 -7.23
CA ALA A 56 -27.80 -13.03 -8.05
C ALA A 56 -28.19 -14.35 -8.76
N ALA A 57 -27.22 -15.22 -9.05
CA ALA A 57 -27.47 -16.47 -9.76
C ALA A 57 -27.96 -17.58 -8.83
N THR A 58 -27.39 -17.65 -7.62
CA THR A 58 -27.65 -18.74 -6.65
C THR A 58 -28.61 -18.34 -5.54
N GLY A 59 -28.86 -17.05 -5.35
CA GLY A 59 -29.63 -16.52 -4.21
C GLY A 59 -28.89 -16.63 -2.87
N ARG A 60 -27.63 -17.07 -2.86
CA ARG A 60 -26.85 -17.29 -1.65
C ARG A 60 -26.59 -15.96 -0.92
N PRO A 61 -26.93 -15.84 0.39
CA PRO A 61 -26.56 -14.68 1.19
C PRO A 61 -25.05 -14.51 1.34
N MET A 62 -24.58 -13.27 1.28
CA MET A 62 -23.17 -12.91 1.46
C MET A 62 -22.90 -12.42 2.88
N ALA A 63 -21.70 -12.73 3.38
CA ALA A 63 -21.24 -12.16 4.64
C ALA A 63 -20.93 -10.67 4.43
N THR A 64 -21.58 -9.82 5.23
CA THR A 64 -21.50 -8.36 5.10
C THR A 64 -21.04 -7.69 6.38
N GLN A 65 -20.35 -6.58 6.24
CA GLN A 65 -20.03 -5.63 7.29
C GLN A 65 -20.58 -4.25 6.91
N MET A 66 -21.27 -3.61 7.85
CA MET A 66 -21.71 -2.22 7.73
C MET A 66 -20.78 -1.34 8.55
N SER A 67 -20.19 -0.32 7.94
CA SER A 67 -19.24 0.61 8.53
C SER A 67 -19.73 2.06 8.36
N ALA A 68 -19.34 2.94 9.27
CA ALA A 68 -19.60 4.38 9.18
C ALA A 68 -18.80 5.02 8.04
N VAL A 69 -19.44 5.90 7.28
CA VAL A 69 -18.74 6.87 6.41
C VAL A 69 -18.40 8.08 7.25
N TRP A 70 -17.11 8.41 7.40
CA TRP A 70 -16.66 9.52 8.24
C TRP A 70 -16.53 10.80 7.42
N ALA A 71 -17.34 11.81 7.75
CA ALA A 71 -17.26 13.14 7.13
C ALA A 71 -16.12 13.98 7.73
N GLU A 72 -15.89 13.82 9.03
CA GLU A 72 -14.75 14.38 9.78
C GLU A 72 -14.14 13.29 10.65
N PRO A 73 -12.92 13.47 11.20
CA PRO A 73 -12.24 12.44 12.00
C PRO A 73 -13.09 11.83 13.14
N SER A 74 -13.95 12.63 13.78
CA SER A 74 -14.84 12.22 14.88
C SER A 74 -16.34 12.33 14.56
N ARG A 75 -16.73 12.55 13.30
CA ARG A 75 -18.14 12.71 12.88
C ARG A 75 -18.49 11.73 11.77
N ALA A 76 -19.31 10.74 12.11
CA ALA A 76 -19.90 9.83 11.14
C ALA A 76 -21.06 10.52 10.40
N SER A 77 -21.29 10.13 9.15
CA SER A 77 -22.50 10.49 8.42
C SER A 77 -23.72 9.83 9.09
N ALA A 78 -24.81 10.60 9.20
CA ALA A 78 -26.10 10.08 9.66
C ALA A 78 -26.87 9.35 8.54
N GLU A 79 -26.52 9.61 7.28
CA GLU A 79 -27.28 9.19 6.09
C GLU A 79 -26.54 8.15 5.24
N LEU A 80 -25.20 8.15 5.28
CA LEU A 80 -24.37 7.32 4.41
C LEU A 80 -23.58 6.27 5.20
N PHE A 81 -23.57 5.04 4.67
CA PHE A 81 -22.92 3.89 5.27
C PHE A 81 -22.08 3.15 4.22
N GLN A 82 -20.99 2.54 4.66
CA GLN A 82 -20.18 1.67 3.81
C GLN A 82 -20.58 0.22 4.05
N LEU A 83 -21.09 -0.44 3.01
CA LEU A 83 -21.43 -1.85 3.00
C LEU A 83 -20.32 -2.62 2.28
N ASP A 84 -19.64 -3.48 3.04
CA ASP A 84 -18.56 -4.33 2.55
C ASP A 84 -18.99 -5.80 2.59
N PHE A 85 -18.69 -6.57 1.55
CA PHE A 85 -18.96 -8.01 1.51
C PHE A 85 -17.85 -8.78 0.82
N VAL A 86 -17.75 -10.06 1.13
CA VAL A 86 -16.76 -10.95 0.53
C VAL A 86 -17.30 -11.54 -0.77
N ALA A 87 -16.69 -11.20 -1.89
CA ALA A 87 -17.00 -11.72 -3.21
C ALA A 87 -16.01 -12.84 -3.59
N GLU A 88 -16.54 -13.94 -4.11
CA GLU A 88 -15.79 -15.06 -4.67
C GLU A 88 -15.84 -14.98 -6.20
N LEU A 89 -14.73 -14.59 -6.82
CA LEU A 89 -14.69 -14.26 -8.23
C LEU A 89 -13.91 -15.32 -9.02
N PRO A 90 -14.55 -16.04 -9.96
CA PRO A 90 -13.86 -16.95 -10.87
C PRO A 90 -12.88 -16.19 -11.80
N PRO A 91 -11.90 -16.88 -12.42
CA PRO A 91 -11.04 -16.31 -13.45
C PRO A 91 -11.83 -15.63 -14.57
N LEU A 92 -11.42 -14.42 -14.97
CA LEU A 92 -11.95 -13.69 -16.13
C LEU A 92 -13.48 -13.61 -16.20
N ALA A 93 -14.14 -13.51 -15.04
CA ALA A 93 -15.59 -13.63 -14.92
C ALA A 93 -16.26 -12.35 -14.42
N LEU A 94 -17.51 -12.17 -14.84
CA LEU A 94 -18.46 -11.21 -14.27
C LEU A 94 -19.38 -11.96 -13.31
N VAL A 95 -19.47 -11.47 -12.07
CA VAL A 95 -20.40 -11.98 -11.06
C VAL A 95 -21.36 -10.86 -10.68
N VAL A 96 -22.65 -11.18 -10.64
CA VAL A 96 -23.69 -10.22 -10.28
C VAL A 96 -24.16 -10.47 -8.86
N TYR A 97 -24.22 -9.41 -8.06
CA TYR A 97 -24.78 -9.41 -6.72
C TYR A 97 -26.00 -8.50 -6.66
N HIS A 98 -27.01 -8.90 -5.90
CA HIS A 98 -28.16 -8.05 -5.61
C HIS A 98 -28.03 -7.46 -4.21
N VAL A 99 -28.18 -6.14 -4.11
CA VAL A 99 -28.24 -5.40 -2.85
C VAL A 99 -29.65 -4.86 -2.66
N THR A 100 -30.27 -5.20 -1.53
CA THR A 100 -31.60 -4.70 -1.15
C THR A 100 -31.52 -4.01 0.20
N LYS A 101 -32.46 -3.09 0.44
CA LYS A 101 -32.74 -2.60 1.79
C LYS A 101 -33.13 -3.78 2.68
N ALA A 102 -32.75 -3.70 3.95
CA ALA A 102 -33.10 -4.72 4.93
C ALA A 102 -33.34 -4.08 6.30
N SER A 103 -33.88 -4.86 7.24
CA SER A 103 -34.03 -4.41 8.62
C SER A 103 -32.66 -4.13 9.25
N VAL A 104 -32.62 -3.17 10.17
CA VAL A 104 -31.44 -2.86 10.96
C VAL A 104 -30.98 -4.13 11.70
N GLY A 105 -29.69 -4.47 11.54
CA GLY A 105 -29.10 -5.69 12.11
C GLY A 105 -28.91 -6.83 11.09
N SER A 106 -29.47 -6.72 9.89
CA SER A 106 -29.26 -7.70 8.80
C SER A 106 -27.79 -7.78 8.36
N ALA A 107 -27.07 -6.65 8.40
CA ALA A 107 -25.63 -6.57 8.20
C ALA A 107 -24.93 -6.33 9.55
N HIS A 108 -23.79 -6.98 9.77
CA HIS A 108 -23.03 -6.81 11.01
C HIS A 108 -22.41 -5.42 11.07
N ARG A 109 -22.77 -4.63 12.08
CA ARG A 109 -22.24 -3.28 12.26
C ARG A 109 -20.84 -3.32 12.87
N ALA A 110 -19.92 -2.56 12.29
CA ALA A 110 -18.61 -2.35 12.87
C ALA A 110 -18.73 -1.63 14.23
N ARG A 111 -17.82 -1.97 15.14
CA ARG A 111 -17.66 -1.27 16.43
C ARG A 111 -16.46 -0.36 16.36
N TYR A 112 -16.55 0.79 17.01
CA TYR A 112 -15.50 1.80 17.00
C TYR A 112 -14.96 2.06 18.39
N THR A 113 -13.65 2.15 18.49
CA THR A 113 -12.95 2.59 19.71
C THR A 113 -12.07 3.78 19.36
N PHE A 114 -12.21 4.87 20.10
CA PHE A 114 -11.46 6.11 19.87
C PHE A 114 -10.43 6.33 20.98
N HIS A 115 -9.21 6.68 20.57
CA HIS A 115 -8.12 7.02 21.46
C HIS A 115 -7.56 8.39 21.06
N ARG A 116 -7.32 9.25 22.03
CA ARG A 116 -6.50 10.46 21.88
C ARG A 116 -5.86 10.78 23.21
N ARG A 117 -4.55 11.05 23.20
CA ARG A 117 -3.86 11.49 24.42
C ARG A 117 -4.42 12.84 24.86
N GLY A 118 -4.81 12.94 26.14
CA GLY A 118 -5.44 14.13 26.70
C GLY A 118 -6.96 14.07 26.56
N ASN A 119 -7.55 14.93 25.73
CA ASN A 119 -9.00 15.02 25.59
C ASN A 119 -9.49 14.37 24.28
N THR A 120 -10.25 13.28 24.40
CA THR A 120 -10.92 12.65 23.25
C THR A 120 -12.14 13.50 22.84
N PRO A 121 -12.23 13.95 21.58
CA PRO A 121 -13.37 14.75 21.14
C PRO A 121 -14.67 13.94 21.24
N ALA A 122 -15.80 14.64 21.44
CA ALA A 122 -17.11 14.02 21.36
C ALA A 122 -17.30 13.39 19.97
N VAL A 123 -17.55 12.08 19.93
CA VAL A 123 -17.77 11.34 18.69
C VAL A 123 -19.26 11.37 18.35
N GLN A 124 -19.57 11.85 17.15
CA GLN A 124 -20.95 11.91 16.66
C GLN A 124 -21.21 10.66 15.79
N SER A 125 -22.01 9.74 16.31
CA SER A 125 -22.43 8.51 15.64
C SER A 125 -23.76 8.02 16.19
N GLU A 126 -24.82 8.06 15.39
CA GLU A 126 -26.16 7.61 15.78
C GLU A 126 -26.36 6.10 15.59
N HIS A 127 -25.60 5.52 14.66
CA HIS A 127 -25.85 4.20 14.09
C HIS A 127 -24.87 3.12 14.55
N PHE A 128 -23.79 3.50 15.23
CA PHE A 128 -22.70 2.59 15.58
C PHE A 128 -22.33 2.70 17.05
N GLN A 129 -21.91 1.57 17.62
CA GLN A 129 -21.35 1.50 18.95
C GLN A 129 -19.97 2.15 18.95
N VAL A 130 -19.81 3.15 19.82
CA VAL A 130 -18.57 3.89 20.02
C VAL A 130 -18.15 3.77 21.47
N SER A 131 -16.89 3.44 21.71
CA SER A 131 -16.26 3.49 23.03
C SER A 131 -15.00 4.37 23.02
N SER A 132 -14.70 4.94 24.17
CA SER A 132 -13.45 5.68 24.43
C SER A 132 -12.90 5.15 25.76
N PRO A 133 -11.87 4.29 25.74
CA PRO A 133 -11.34 3.69 26.96
C PRO A 133 -10.65 4.75 27.83
N GLU A 134 -10.72 4.56 29.14
CA GLU A 134 -10.15 5.46 30.15
C GLU A 134 -9.16 4.69 31.05
N GLY A 135 -8.25 5.43 31.69
CA GLY A 135 -7.29 4.85 32.63
C GLY A 135 -6.34 3.83 31.98
N PRO A 136 -5.97 2.73 32.67
CA PRO A 136 -4.97 1.77 32.18
C PRO A 136 -5.30 1.11 30.84
N GLU A 137 -6.59 1.02 30.48
CA GLU A 137 -7.03 0.45 29.20
C GLU A 137 -6.70 1.37 28.03
N ALA A 138 -6.65 2.69 28.25
CA ALA A 138 -6.28 3.68 27.24
C ALA A 138 -4.80 3.58 26.84
N ASP A 139 -3.94 3.14 27.76
CA ASP A 139 -2.50 2.99 27.58
C ASP A 139 -2.10 1.60 27.05
N ALA A 140 -3.04 0.66 26.93
CA ALA A 140 -2.77 -0.67 26.42
C ALA A 140 -2.46 -0.64 24.90
N PRO A 141 -1.46 -1.39 24.40
CA PRO A 141 -1.18 -1.48 22.97
C PRO A 141 -2.41 -1.90 22.16
N LEU A 142 -2.69 -1.15 21.10
CA LEU A 142 -3.77 -1.49 20.17
C LEU A 142 -3.38 -2.74 19.42
N SER A 143 -4.31 -3.68 19.23
CA SER A 143 -4.04 -4.90 18.47
C SER A 143 -5.18 -5.29 17.54
N LEU A 144 -4.83 -5.74 16.34
CA LEU A 144 -5.75 -6.41 15.41
C LEU A 144 -5.21 -7.80 15.12
N SER A 145 -6.10 -8.74 14.83
CA SER A 145 -5.71 -10.09 14.42
C SER A 145 -6.74 -10.67 13.47
N ASN A 146 -6.26 -11.52 12.58
CA ASN A 146 -7.09 -12.41 11.77
C ASN A 146 -6.47 -13.82 11.82
N ASN A 147 -6.93 -14.68 10.93
CA ASN A 147 -6.44 -16.05 10.84
C ASN A 147 -4.93 -16.16 10.55
N HIS A 148 -4.28 -15.17 9.94
CA HIS A 148 -2.90 -15.28 9.43
C HIS A 148 -1.88 -14.42 10.16
N VAL A 149 -2.28 -13.26 10.67
CA VAL A 149 -1.37 -12.27 11.26
C VAL A 149 -2.03 -11.57 12.44
N GLN A 150 -1.20 -11.26 13.44
CA GLN A 150 -1.53 -10.36 14.53
C GLN A 150 -0.60 -9.15 14.48
N ILE A 151 -1.15 -7.98 14.72
CA ILE A 151 -0.44 -6.71 14.66
C ILE A 151 -0.63 -5.94 15.96
N TRP A 152 0.37 -5.14 16.33
CA TRP A 152 0.29 -4.22 17.46
C TRP A 152 0.70 -2.83 17.02
N SER A 153 -0.05 -1.84 17.49
CA SER A 153 0.16 -0.42 17.24
C SER A 153 0.25 0.36 18.54
N SER A 154 0.93 1.51 18.47
CA SER A 154 1.03 2.46 19.58
C SER A 154 -0.36 2.99 19.97
N PRO A 155 -0.73 3.01 21.26
CA PRO A 155 -1.98 3.64 21.70
C PRO A 155 -1.94 5.16 21.54
N GLU A 156 -0.75 5.77 21.65
CA GLU A 156 -0.58 7.22 21.53
C GLU A 156 -0.72 7.73 20.08
N THR A 157 -0.26 6.94 19.11
CA THR A 157 -0.15 7.39 17.71
C THR A 157 -0.97 6.55 16.73
N GLY A 158 -1.42 5.36 17.13
CA GLY A 158 -2.05 4.35 16.28
C GLY A 158 -1.12 3.72 15.24
N LEU A 159 0.15 4.13 15.18
CA LEU A 159 1.12 3.63 14.21
C LEU A 159 1.57 2.21 14.57
N LEU A 160 1.72 1.39 13.53
CA LEU A 160 2.17 -0.01 13.63
C LEU A 160 3.53 -0.09 14.32
N GLN A 161 3.72 -1.12 15.16
CA GLN A 161 4.96 -1.37 15.90
C GLN A 161 5.52 -2.78 15.70
N LYS A 162 4.65 -3.78 15.56
CA LYS A 162 5.02 -5.20 15.57
C LYS A 162 4.03 -6.03 14.76
N LEU A 163 4.52 -7.07 14.09
CA LEU A 163 3.70 -8.11 13.47
C LEU A 163 4.14 -9.50 13.97
N GLN A 164 3.18 -10.41 14.02
CA GLN A 164 3.38 -11.83 14.24
C GLN A 164 2.61 -12.62 13.19
N LEU A 165 3.31 -13.47 12.44
CA LEU A 165 2.69 -14.41 11.50
C LEU A 165 2.20 -15.67 12.23
N ARG A 166 1.24 -16.38 11.63
CA ARG A 166 0.80 -17.70 12.09
C ARG A 166 1.95 -18.71 12.24
N SER A 167 3.03 -18.57 11.45
CA SER A 167 4.24 -19.42 11.57
C SER A 167 5.00 -19.21 12.88
N GLY A 168 4.59 -18.24 13.72
CA GLY A 168 5.31 -17.83 14.91
C GLY A 168 6.46 -16.85 14.62
N LEU A 169 6.70 -16.47 13.36
CA LEU A 169 7.65 -15.39 13.06
C LEU A 169 7.13 -14.07 13.63
N VAL A 170 7.90 -13.49 14.54
CA VAL A 170 7.65 -12.14 15.09
C VAL A 170 8.72 -11.21 14.56
N ARG A 171 8.30 -10.04 14.05
CA ARG A 171 9.22 -8.97 13.66
C ARG A 171 8.75 -7.64 14.20
N ARG A 172 9.71 -6.81 14.61
CA ARG A 172 9.47 -5.39 14.84
C ARG A 172 9.30 -4.75 13.46
N VAL A 173 8.20 -4.04 13.24
CA VAL A 173 7.99 -3.25 12.03
C VAL A 173 7.25 -1.99 12.47
N GLN A 174 8.00 -0.93 12.68
CA GLN A 174 7.48 0.35 13.12
C GLN A 174 7.21 1.24 11.93
N VAL A 175 6.00 1.79 11.83
CA VAL A 175 5.71 2.87 10.88
C VAL A 175 6.09 4.20 11.53
N GLN A 176 6.85 5.01 10.81
CA GLN A 176 7.24 6.36 11.18
C GLN A 176 6.96 7.31 10.02
N PHE A 177 6.67 8.57 10.35
CA PHE A 177 6.57 9.65 9.37
C PHE A 177 7.70 10.65 9.59
N LEU A 178 8.17 11.26 8.51
CA LEU A 178 9.37 12.08 8.51
C LEU A 178 9.19 13.31 7.64
N TRP A 179 9.87 14.37 8.01
CA TRP A 179 10.07 15.55 7.19
C TRP A 179 11.49 15.63 6.67
N TYR A 180 11.62 15.83 5.37
CA TYR A 180 12.81 16.41 4.77
C TYR A 180 12.57 17.90 4.53
N GLY A 181 13.55 18.73 4.88
CA GLY A 181 13.61 20.12 4.42
C GLY A 181 14.49 20.24 3.19
N THR A 182 14.47 21.41 2.53
CA THR A 182 15.43 21.74 1.46
C THR A 182 16.66 22.48 2.01
N ARG A 183 17.74 22.49 1.23
CA ARG A 183 18.91 23.36 1.43
C ARG A 183 18.55 24.85 1.59
N SER A 184 19.42 25.57 2.30
CA SER A 184 19.27 27.02 2.56
C SER A 184 19.12 27.84 1.28
N ARG A 185 18.42 28.98 1.38
CA ARG A 185 18.27 29.94 0.27
C ARG A 185 19.60 30.51 -0.24
N THR A 186 20.65 30.48 0.58
CA THR A 186 21.99 30.94 0.19
C THR A 186 22.74 29.97 -0.72
N GLN A 187 22.26 28.72 -0.87
CA GLN A 187 22.85 27.75 -1.78
C GLN A 187 22.20 27.85 -3.17
N ALA A 188 23.04 27.69 -4.20
CA ALA A 188 22.66 27.85 -5.61
C ALA A 188 21.71 26.74 -6.10
N GLU A 189 21.89 25.50 -5.62
CA GLU A 189 21.02 24.36 -5.96
C GLU A 189 20.13 23.96 -4.77
N ARG A 190 18.84 23.80 -5.03
CA ARG A 190 17.82 23.45 -4.03
C ARG A 190 16.84 22.42 -4.60
N SER A 191 16.05 21.80 -3.72
CA SER A 191 14.97 20.92 -4.16
C SER A 191 13.97 21.69 -5.02
N GLY A 192 13.51 21.08 -6.10
CA GLY A 192 12.42 21.54 -6.96
C GLY A 192 11.73 20.33 -7.59
N ALA A 193 11.06 20.48 -8.73
CA ALA A 193 10.29 19.38 -9.34
C ALA A 193 11.14 18.13 -9.66
N TYR A 194 12.41 18.31 -10.05
CA TYR A 194 13.32 17.24 -10.49
C TYR A 194 14.34 16.87 -9.43
N LEU A 195 14.92 17.87 -8.77
CA LEU A 195 15.99 17.66 -7.80
C LEU A 195 15.43 17.38 -6.41
N PHE A 196 15.93 16.32 -5.78
CA PHE A 196 15.81 16.11 -4.34
C PHE A 196 17.15 16.49 -3.67
N LEU A 197 17.18 17.63 -2.99
CA LEU A 197 18.35 18.16 -2.30
C LEU A 197 18.01 18.47 -0.84
N PRO A 198 17.92 17.42 0.00
CA PRO A 198 17.55 17.60 1.39
C PRO A 198 18.55 18.49 2.13
N GLY A 199 18.05 19.24 3.10
CA GLY A 199 18.87 20.06 3.99
C GLY A 199 19.83 19.23 4.85
N GLU A 200 20.82 19.89 5.46
CA GLU A 200 21.89 19.23 6.23
C GLU A 200 21.40 18.35 7.39
N LYS A 201 20.26 18.72 7.99
CA LYS A 201 19.62 17.93 9.05
C LYS A 201 19.08 16.57 8.56
N GLY A 202 19.00 16.35 7.25
CA GLY A 202 18.44 15.14 6.66
C GLY A 202 17.00 14.90 7.10
N ALA A 203 16.64 13.63 7.29
CA ALA A 203 15.32 13.22 7.76
C ALA A 203 15.10 13.63 9.22
N GLN A 204 14.00 14.33 9.49
CA GLN A 204 13.57 14.67 10.84
C GLN A 204 12.27 13.94 11.16
N PRO A 205 12.09 13.37 12.37
CA PRO A 205 10.82 12.78 12.78
C PRO A 205 9.66 13.76 12.61
N TYR A 206 8.53 13.27 12.09
CA TYR A 206 7.30 14.05 12.04
C TYR A 206 6.88 14.40 13.48
N SER A 207 6.65 15.68 13.73
CA SER A 207 6.10 16.17 14.98
C SER A 207 4.89 17.06 14.70
N SER A 208 3.91 16.96 15.58
CA SER A 208 2.69 17.76 15.56
C SER A 208 2.44 18.26 16.98
N PRO A 209 1.99 19.52 17.17
CA PRO A 209 1.65 20.04 18.48
C PRO A 209 0.47 19.29 19.10
N GLU A 210 -0.44 18.79 18.25
CA GLU A 210 -1.59 18.00 18.68
C GLU A 210 -1.36 16.50 18.47
N PRO A 211 -1.70 15.66 19.46
CA PRO A 211 -1.70 14.22 19.28
C PRO A 211 -2.81 13.81 18.31
N PRO A 212 -2.58 12.74 17.52
CA PRO A 212 -3.55 12.28 16.53
C PRO A 212 -4.81 11.73 17.22
N LEU A 213 -5.94 11.84 16.52
CA LEU A 213 -7.12 11.04 16.86
C LEU A 213 -6.94 9.65 16.25
N VAL A 214 -6.96 8.61 17.08
CA VAL A 214 -6.87 7.22 16.63
C VAL A 214 -8.24 6.58 16.74
N ARG A 215 -8.67 5.94 15.65
CA ARG A 215 -9.93 5.22 15.55
C ARG A 215 -9.66 3.77 15.18
N VAL A 216 -10.06 2.85 16.04
CA VAL A 216 -10.03 1.41 15.80
C VAL A 216 -11.41 0.95 15.37
N SER A 217 -11.52 0.34 14.18
CA SER A 217 -12.74 -0.28 13.69
C SER A 217 -12.62 -1.80 13.74
N ARG A 218 -13.66 -2.47 14.23
CA ARG A 218 -13.73 -3.95 14.27
C ARG A 218 -15.02 -4.44 13.64
N GLY A 219 -14.89 -5.35 12.68
CA GLY A 219 -16.00 -6.07 12.10
C GLY A 219 -15.59 -7.44 11.56
N PRO A 220 -16.54 -8.20 10.99
CA PRO A 220 -16.30 -9.58 10.57
C PRO A 220 -15.56 -9.69 9.23
N VAL A 221 -15.60 -8.66 8.37
CA VAL A 221 -14.95 -8.68 7.05
C VAL A 221 -13.54 -8.10 7.14
N PHE A 222 -13.35 -7.05 7.95
CA PHE A 222 -12.03 -6.50 8.26
C PHE A 222 -12.05 -5.76 9.59
N SER A 223 -10.85 -5.49 10.10
CA SER A 223 -10.61 -4.52 11.16
C SER A 223 -9.55 -3.52 10.70
N ASP A 224 -9.61 -2.27 11.16
CA ASP A 224 -8.59 -1.27 10.83
C ASP A 224 -8.28 -0.33 12.00
N ILE A 225 -7.08 0.27 11.96
CA ILE A 225 -6.66 1.35 12.84
C ILE A 225 -6.39 2.55 11.93
N THR A 226 -7.12 3.64 12.14
CA THR A 226 -6.95 4.91 11.43
C THR A 226 -6.43 5.97 12.39
N SER A 227 -5.27 6.54 12.09
CA SER A 227 -4.66 7.66 12.81
C SER A 227 -4.79 8.94 12.01
N CYS A 228 -5.50 9.93 12.54
CA CYS A 228 -5.68 11.23 11.92
C CYS A 228 -4.70 12.25 12.50
N PHE A 229 -3.61 12.52 11.78
CA PHE A 229 -2.66 13.59 12.08
C PHE A 229 -3.03 14.85 11.30
N ARG A 230 -2.39 15.98 11.65
CA ARG A 230 -2.60 17.28 10.99
C ARG A 230 -2.41 17.25 9.47
N HIS A 231 -1.35 16.59 8.99
CA HIS A 231 -0.99 16.60 7.56
C HIS A 231 -1.31 15.31 6.83
N PHE A 232 -1.78 14.29 7.55
CA PHE A 232 -2.12 13.01 6.94
C PHE A 232 -3.06 12.18 7.81
N SER A 233 -3.89 11.37 7.17
CA SER A 233 -4.54 10.22 7.78
C SER A 233 -3.82 8.96 7.36
N HIS A 234 -3.46 8.11 8.32
CA HIS A 234 -2.82 6.82 8.10
C HIS A 234 -3.74 5.70 8.58
N THR A 235 -4.08 4.77 7.70
CA THR A 235 -4.91 3.61 8.02
C THR A 235 -4.12 2.33 7.80
N VAL A 236 -4.12 1.43 8.77
CA VAL A 236 -3.68 0.04 8.64
C VAL A 236 -4.89 -0.86 8.76
N ARG A 237 -5.23 -1.59 7.70
CA ARG A 237 -6.37 -2.49 7.63
C ARG A 237 -5.92 -3.94 7.50
N LEU A 238 -6.60 -4.80 8.26
CA LEU A 238 -6.44 -6.24 8.23
C LEU A 238 -7.73 -6.90 7.74
N LEU A 239 -7.67 -7.51 6.55
CA LEU A 239 -8.80 -8.23 5.97
C LEU A 239 -8.97 -9.59 6.64
N HIS A 240 -10.20 -9.97 7.00
CA HIS A 240 -10.51 -11.28 7.58
C HIS A 240 -10.83 -12.29 6.47
N LEU A 241 -9.96 -12.33 5.46
CA LEU A 241 -10.04 -13.25 4.33
C LEU A 241 -9.02 -14.37 4.49
N GLU A 242 -9.29 -15.50 3.83
CA GLU A 242 -8.26 -16.51 3.58
C GLU A 242 -7.36 -16.11 2.40
N GLY A 243 -6.24 -16.81 2.24
CA GLY A 243 -5.33 -16.62 1.10
C GLY A 243 -4.39 -15.41 1.25
N HIS A 244 -3.94 -14.85 0.12
CA HIS A 244 -2.91 -13.81 0.11
C HIS A 244 -3.40 -12.48 0.73
N ALA A 245 -4.64 -12.08 0.46
CA ALA A 245 -5.20 -10.82 0.95
C ALA A 245 -5.31 -10.76 2.47
N GLY A 246 -5.54 -11.90 3.15
CA GLY A 246 -5.53 -11.97 4.60
C GLY A 246 -4.13 -12.04 5.23
N ARG A 247 -3.08 -12.26 4.44
CA ARG A 247 -1.69 -12.36 4.92
C ARG A 247 -0.93 -11.03 4.85
N SER A 248 -1.47 -10.03 4.16
CA SER A 248 -0.91 -8.69 4.06
C SER A 248 -1.72 -7.68 4.85
N LEU A 249 -1.11 -6.53 5.14
CA LEU A 249 -1.76 -5.38 5.74
C LEU A 249 -1.98 -4.36 4.62
N GLU A 250 -3.22 -3.90 4.46
CA GLU A 250 -3.52 -2.77 3.59
C GLU A 250 -3.15 -1.48 4.32
N ILE A 251 -2.34 -0.62 3.70
CA ILE A 251 -1.99 0.68 4.25
C ILE A 251 -2.54 1.75 3.32
N SER A 252 -3.29 2.70 3.86
CA SER A 252 -3.75 3.88 3.13
C SER A 252 -3.23 5.15 3.81
N ASN A 253 -2.64 6.05 3.03
CA ASN A 253 -2.22 7.36 3.47
C ASN A 253 -2.95 8.42 2.66
N THR A 254 -3.72 9.28 3.31
CA THR A 254 -4.29 10.48 2.70
C THR A 254 -3.50 11.68 3.20
N VAL A 255 -2.78 12.36 2.31
CA VAL A 255 -1.80 13.41 2.63
C VAL A 255 -2.30 14.77 2.18
N ASP A 256 -2.15 15.76 3.05
CA ASP A 256 -2.38 17.18 2.77
C ASP A 256 -1.25 18.02 3.37
N ILE A 257 -0.32 18.43 2.52
CA ILE A 257 0.82 19.27 2.90
C ILE A 257 0.72 20.69 2.32
N ARG A 258 -0.47 21.11 1.86
CA ARG A 258 -0.67 22.42 1.21
C ARG A 258 -0.32 23.60 2.11
N SER A 259 -0.43 23.43 3.42
CA SER A 259 -0.03 24.42 4.43
C SER A 259 1.47 24.54 4.63
N GLU A 260 2.25 23.59 4.13
CA GLU A 260 3.69 23.52 4.38
C GLU A 260 4.49 24.33 3.36
N VAL A 261 5.75 24.61 3.72
CA VAL A 261 6.68 25.38 2.91
C VAL A 261 7.99 24.65 2.90
N ASN A 262 8.46 24.25 1.72
CA ASN A 262 9.78 23.62 1.55
C ASN A 262 9.95 22.35 2.40
N ARG A 263 8.94 21.49 2.36
CA ARG A 263 8.91 20.21 3.06
C ARG A 263 8.56 19.06 2.12
N GLU A 264 9.16 17.92 2.40
CA GLU A 264 8.88 16.65 1.71
C GLU A 264 8.54 15.61 2.79
N LEU A 265 7.32 15.06 2.72
CA LEU A 265 6.80 14.09 3.70
C LEU A 265 7.17 12.68 3.24
N ALA A 266 7.71 11.87 4.15
CA ALA A 266 8.02 10.46 3.88
C ALA A 266 7.41 9.54 4.94
N MET A 267 7.04 8.32 4.53
CA MET A 267 6.73 7.20 5.41
C MET A 267 7.93 6.26 5.45
N ARG A 268 8.38 5.89 6.66
CA ARG A 268 9.48 4.95 6.89
C ARG A 268 9.00 3.75 7.69
N LEU A 269 9.30 2.57 7.19
CA LEU A 269 9.21 1.30 7.89
C LEU A 269 10.55 1.03 8.57
N VAL A 270 10.55 0.82 9.88
CA VAL A 270 11.74 0.48 10.67
C VAL A 270 11.58 -0.93 11.22
N SER A 271 12.42 -1.84 10.76
CA SER A 271 12.36 -3.26 11.12
C SER A 271 13.65 -3.78 11.75
N ASP A 272 13.60 -5.01 12.25
CA ASP A 272 14.76 -5.80 12.69
C ASP A 272 15.28 -6.76 11.61
N VAL A 273 14.90 -6.54 10.33
CA VAL A 273 15.43 -7.31 9.19
C VAL A 273 16.88 -6.91 8.93
N ALA A 274 17.80 -7.87 9.00
CA ALA A 274 19.24 -7.64 8.86
C ALA A 274 19.68 -7.58 7.39
N ASN A 275 19.23 -6.58 6.63
CA ASN A 275 19.52 -6.41 5.19
C ASN A 275 20.88 -5.74 4.89
N GLY A 276 21.61 -5.29 5.91
CA GLY A 276 22.83 -4.50 5.74
C GLY A 276 22.56 -3.23 4.92
N ASN A 277 23.32 -3.01 3.86
CA ASN A 277 23.13 -1.88 2.94
C ASN A 277 22.37 -2.25 1.66
N ARG A 278 21.65 -3.37 1.64
CA ARG A 278 20.97 -3.87 0.43
C ARG A 278 19.47 -3.76 0.55
N PHE A 279 18.83 -3.31 -0.52
CA PHE A 279 17.37 -3.33 -0.67
C PHE A 279 17.03 -3.54 -2.14
N TYR A 280 15.75 -3.69 -2.46
CA TYR A 280 15.32 -4.00 -3.81
C TYR A 280 14.18 -3.07 -4.18
N THR A 281 14.24 -2.52 -5.39
CA THR A 281 13.13 -1.77 -5.98
C THR A 281 12.81 -2.35 -7.35
N ASP A 282 11.55 -2.28 -7.74
CA ASP A 282 11.14 -2.72 -9.06
C ASP A 282 11.62 -1.75 -10.16
N LEU A 283 11.68 -2.25 -11.39
CA LEU A 283 11.78 -1.47 -12.60
C LEU A 283 10.49 -1.68 -13.41
N ASN A 284 9.63 -0.65 -13.41
CA ASN A 284 8.40 -0.59 -14.19
C ASN A 284 7.43 -1.76 -13.90
N GLY A 285 7.42 -2.27 -12.67
CA GLY A 285 6.60 -3.42 -12.26
C GLY A 285 6.99 -4.75 -12.91
N PHE A 286 8.08 -4.81 -13.66
CA PHE A 286 8.46 -6.00 -14.43
C PHE A 286 9.52 -6.85 -13.74
N GLN A 287 10.57 -6.22 -13.20
CA GLN A 287 11.68 -6.93 -12.57
C GLN A 287 12.13 -6.24 -11.28
N MET A 288 12.65 -7.02 -10.34
CA MET A 288 13.24 -6.50 -9.10
C MET A 288 14.74 -6.33 -9.26
N GLN A 289 15.26 -5.12 -8.98
CA GLN A 289 16.69 -4.82 -9.02
C GLN A 289 17.24 -4.62 -7.62
N GLN A 290 18.35 -5.30 -7.31
CA GLN A 290 19.07 -5.07 -6.05
C GLN A 290 19.78 -3.71 -6.10
N ARG A 291 19.53 -2.89 -5.07
CA ARG A 291 20.17 -1.62 -4.78
C ARG A 291 21.18 -1.78 -3.64
N ARG A 292 22.17 -0.91 -3.61
CA ARG A 292 23.12 -0.79 -2.49
C ARG A 292 23.17 0.66 -2.04
N THR A 293 22.93 0.89 -0.76
CA THR A 293 23.14 2.18 -0.13
C THR A 293 24.64 2.38 0.07
N LEU A 294 25.17 3.47 -0.47
CA LEU A 294 26.59 3.80 -0.48
C LEU A 294 26.80 5.13 0.25
N GLU A 295 27.50 5.08 1.37
CA GLU A 295 27.81 6.26 2.20
C GLU A 295 28.70 7.28 1.49
N LYS A 296 29.51 6.83 0.53
CA LYS A 296 30.33 7.72 -0.33
C LYS A 296 29.50 8.58 -1.28
N LEU A 297 28.21 8.26 -1.45
CA LEU A 297 27.29 9.04 -2.27
C LEU A 297 26.39 9.89 -1.36
N PRO A 298 25.96 11.08 -1.80
CA PRO A 298 25.03 11.88 -1.03
C PRO A 298 23.68 11.17 -0.86
N LEU A 299 22.88 11.57 0.14
CA LEU A 299 21.61 10.92 0.49
C LEU A 299 20.71 10.71 -0.73
N GLN A 300 20.48 11.77 -1.51
CA GLN A 300 19.58 11.73 -2.67
C GLN A 300 20.03 10.77 -3.78
N ALA A 301 21.32 10.41 -3.84
CA ALA A 301 21.83 9.43 -4.81
C ALA A 301 21.54 7.97 -4.40
N ASN A 302 21.05 7.77 -3.17
CA ASN A 302 20.60 6.47 -2.66
C ASN A 302 19.07 6.31 -2.72
N VAL A 303 18.36 7.25 -3.36
CA VAL A 303 16.92 7.22 -3.57
C VAL A 303 16.63 6.73 -4.99
N TYR A 304 15.74 5.76 -5.12
CA TYR A 304 15.43 5.09 -6.39
C TYR A 304 13.93 5.10 -6.66
N PRO A 305 13.50 5.03 -7.93
CA PRO A 305 12.09 4.81 -8.23
C PRO A 305 11.63 3.44 -7.71
N MET A 306 10.41 3.43 -7.20
CA MET A 306 9.58 2.27 -6.90
C MET A 306 8.26 2.48 -7.63
N SER A 307 8.04 1.77 -8.73
CA SER A 307 6.78 1.89 -9.49
C SER A 307 5.67 1.03 -8.90
N SER A 308 6.01 -0.11 -8.29
CA SER A 308 5.02 -1.03 -7.72
C SER A 308 5.49 -1.79 -6.48
N ALA A 309 6.80 -1.96 -6.24
CA ALA A 309 7.28 -2.77 -5.13
C ALA A 309 8.70 -2.44 -4.69
N ALA A 310 8.92 -2.43 -3.37
CA ALA A 310 10.24 -2.43 -2.78
C ALA A 310 10.30 -3.39 -1.59
N PHE A 311 11.47 -3.97 -1.32
CA PHE A 311 11.64 -4.84 -0.15
C PHE A 311 13.04 -4.81 0.44
N VAL A 312 13.09 -5.18 1.73
CA VAL A 312 14.31 -5.55 2.46
C VAL A 312 14.20 -6.99 2.92
N GLN A 313 15.32 -7.71 2.98
CA GLN A 313 15.32 -9.12 3.38
C GLN A 313 16.63 -9.52 4.07
N ASP A 314 16.52 -10.51 4.95
CA ASP A 314 17.63 -11.26 5.54
C ASP A 314 17.40 -12.77 5.33
N ALA A 315 18.20 -13.63 5.98
CA ALA A 315 18.06 -15.08 5.83
C ALA A 315 16.71 -15.62 6.37
N ALA A 316 16.10 -14.94 7.35
CA ALA A 316 14.93 -15.44 8.06
C ALA A 316 13.61 -14.81 7.58
N SER A 317 13.65 -13.62 6.97
CA SER A 317 12.43 -12.90 6.59
C SER A 317 12.63 -11.93 5.43
N ARG A 318 11.53 -11.61 4.75
CA ARG A 318 11.43 -10.47 3.81
C ARG A 318 10.27 -9.57 4.22
N LEU A 319 10.52 -8.27 4.20
CA LEU A 319 9.51 -7.23 4.38
C LEU A 319 9.32 -6.51 3.04
N THR A 320 8.18 -6.71 2.42
CA THR A 320 7.83 -6.18 1.10
C THR A 320 6.74 -5.12 1.25
N LEU A 321 6.95 -3.95 0.66
CA LEU A 321 5.95 -2.91 0.47
C LEU A 321 5.56 -2.89 -1.01
N LEU A 322 4.33 -3.31 -1.30
CA LEU A 322 3.72 -3.13 -2.62
C LEU A 322 2.98 -1.79 -2.62
N SER A 323 2.96 -1.11 -3.77
CA SER A 323 2.41 0.23 -3.93
C SER A 323 1.48 0.28 -5.13
N ALA A 324 0.35 0.99 -5.00
CA ALA A 324 -0.56 1.26 -6.11
C ALA A 324 -0.11 2.47 -6.97
N GLN A 325 0.90 3.20 -6.51
CA GLN A 325 1.43 4.41 -7.13
C GLN A 325 2.96 4.39 -7.20
N SER A 326 3.53 5.08 -8.18
CA SER A 326 4.98 5.24 -8.30
C SER A 326 5.49 6.29 -7.33
N GLN A 327 6.53 5.95 -6.56
CA GLN A 327 7.14 6.85 -5.56
C GLN A 327 8.64 6.66 -5.51
N ALA A 328 9.32 7.62 -4.90
CA ALA A 328 10.72 7.50 -4.55
C ALA A 328 10.86 6.63 -3.29
N ALA A 329 11.76 5.63 -3.34
CA ALA A 329 12.03 4.72 -2.23
C ALA A 329 13.53 4.65 -1.89
N ALA A 330 13.84 4.43 -0.62
CA ALA A 330 15.22 4.28 -0.14
C ALA A 330 15.31 3.37 1.09
N ALA A 331 16.48 2.76 1.29
CA ALA A 331 16.84 2.08 2.54
C ALA A 331 18.14 2.70 3.08
N LEU A 332 18.02 3.82 3.78
CA LEU A 332 19.17 4.64 4.17
C LEU A 332 19.97 4.03 5.35
N ARG A 333 19.34 3.18 6.16
CA ARG A 333 19.97 2.41 7.23
C ARG A 333 19.50 0.95 7.22
N PRO A 334 20.28 0.02 7.79
CA PRO A 334 19.83 -1.36 7.96
C PRO A 334 18.49 -1.45 8.69
N GLY A 335 17.60 -2.31 8.22
CA GLY A 335 16.26 -2.52 8.71
C GLY A 335 15.23 -1.48 8.22
N GLU A 336 15.64 -0.42 7.52
CA GLU A 336 14.75 0.66 7.09
C GLU A 336 14.33 0.52 5.62
N LEU A 337 13.09 0.89 5.35
CA LEU A 337 12.57 1.13 4.00
C LEU A 337 11.65 2.34 4.05
N GLU A 338 11.91 3.37 3.26
CA GLU A 338 11.08 4.57 3.22
C GLU A 338 10.59 4.89 1.81
N VAL A 339 9.46 5.58 1.75
CA VAL A 339 8.85 6.11 0.54
C VAL A 339 8.47 7.57 0.73
N VAL A 340 8.74 8.41 -0.26
CA VAL A 340 8.33 9.83 -0.27
C VAL A 340 6.87 9.91 -0.70
N LEU A 341 6.04 10.53 0.15
CA LEU A 341 4.59 10.60 -0.04
C LEU A 341 4.19 11.82 -0.88
N ASP A 342 4.68 13.00 -0.52
CA ASP A 342 4.40 14.25 -1.23
C ASP A 342 5.50 15.28 -0.91
N ARG A 343 5.65 16.30 -1.77
CA ARG A 343 6.64 17.37 -1.63
C ARG A 343 6.09 18.72 -2.06
N ARG A 344 6.35 19.75 -1.26
CA ARG A 344 5.93 21.13 -1.51
C ARG A 344 7.11 22.07 -1.43
N LEU A 345 7.42 22.74 -2.55
CA LEU A 345 8.68 23.44 -2.78
C LEU A 345 8.40 24.80 -3.44
N GLN A 346 8.89 25.87 -2.84
CA GLN A 346 8.57 27.25 -3.26
C GLN A 346 9.55 27.81 -4.30
N GLN A 347 10.51 27.01 -4.77
CA GLN A 347 11.54 27.44 -5.69
C GLN A 347 11.66 26.47 -6.86
N ASP A 348 12.05 27.00 -8.00
CA ASP A 348 12.56 26.23 -9.13
C ASP A 348 13.93 25.62 -8.79
N ASP A 349 14.25 24.48 -9.41
CA ASP A 349 15.54 23.80 -9.27
C ASP A 349 16.48 24.05 -10.46
N ASN A 350 16.19 25.06 -11.28
CA ASN A 350 16.97 25.47 -12.43
C ASN A 350 17.15 24.33 -13.45
N ARG A 351 16.09 23.56 -13.71
CA ARG A 351 16.03 22.55 -14.76
C ARG A 351 15.09 22.93 -15.91
N GLY A 352 14.65 24.19 -15.94
CA GLY A 352 13.90 24.78 -17.06
C GLY A 352 12.38 24.86 -16.87
N LEU A 353 11.85 24.44 -15.72
CA LEU A 353 10.40 24.51 -15.44
C LEU A 353 9.96 25.93 -15.05
N GLY A 354 10.82 26.69 -14.36
CA GLY A 354 10.57 28.10 -14.02
C GLY A 354 9.58 28.31 -12.88
N GLN A 355 9.26 27.27 -12.11
CA GLN A 355 8.38 27.34 -10.94
C GLN A 355 8.73 26.25 -9.90
N GLY A 356 8.27 26.46 -8.67
CA GLY A 356 8.30 25.42 -7.63
C GLY A 356 7.17 24.40 -7.78
N VAL A 357 7.06 23.50 -6.80
CA VAL A 357 5.95 22.54 -6.67
C VAL A 357 5.01 23.07 -5.59
N THR A 358 3.99 23.82 -6.01
CA THR A 358 3.04 24.50 -5.10
C THR A 358 1.58 24.21 -5.38
N ASP A 359 1.30 23.28 -6.28
CA ASP A 359 -0.02 22.85 -6.74
C ASP A 359 -0.47 21.54 -6.06
N ASN A 360 0.09 21.21 -4.89
CA ASN A 360 -0.27 20.02 -4.10
C ASN A 360 -1.78 19.95 -3.86
N LYS A 361 -2.31 18.72 -3.88
CA LYS A 361 -3.72 18.40 -3.63
C LYS A 361 -3.81 17.33 -2.54
N LEU A 362 -5.01 17.12 -2.03
CA LEU A 362 -5.27 15.99 -1.15
C LEU A 362 -4.96 14.69 -1.92
N THR A 363 -3.92 13.97 -1.49
CA THR A 363 -3.37 12.85 -2.25
C THR A 363 -3.50 11.56 -1.45
N ALA A 364 -4.17 10.56 -2.03
CA ALA A 364 -4.29 9.23 -1.44
C ALA A 364 -3.24 8.29 -2.02
N SER A 365 -2.60 7.50 -1.16
CA SER A 365 -1.62 6.47 -1.52
C SER A 365 -2.03 5.15 -0.88
N LEU A 366 -2.01 4.06 -1.65
CA LEU A 366 -2.39 2.72 -1.20
C LEU A 366 -1.20 1.77 -1.30
N TYR A 367 -1.05 0.93 -0.27
CA TYR A 367 0.02 -0.06 -0.19
C TYR A 367 -0.49 -1.39 0.36
N GLN A 368 0.27 -2.45 0.10
CA GLN A 368 0.17 -3.72 0.81
C GLN A 368 1.53 -4.02 1.46
N LEU A 369 1.53 -4.21 2.78
CA LEU A 369 2.71 -4.61 3.53
C LEU A 369 2.67 -6.11 3.78
N LEU A 370 3.71 -6.81 3.32
CA LEU A 370 3.84 -8.26 3.45
C LEU A 370 5.11 -8.60 4.22
N LEU A 371 4.95 -9.39 5.29
CA LEU A 371 6.05 -10.04 5.99
C LEU A 371 6.06 -11.53 5.62
N GLU A 372 7.18 -12.02 5.12
CA GLU A 372 7.34 -13.41 4.66
C GLU A 372 8.35 -14.14 5.54
N ASP A 373 8.02 -15.36 5.97
CA ASP A 373 8.93 -16.26 6.66
C ASP A 373 9.80 -17.01 5.67
N ARG A 374 11.12 -16.87 5.80
CA ARG A 374 12.12 -17.48 4.92
C ARG A 374 12.95 -18.57 5.60
N ARG A 375 12.65 -18.89 6.87
CA ARG A 375 13.43 -19.83 7.71
C ARG A 375 13.41 -21.30 7.26
N GLY A 376 12.71 -21.61 6.18
CA GLY A 376 12.66 -22.96 5.63
C GLY A 376 12.81 -22.96 4.13
N GLY A 377 13.69 -22.10 3.58
CA GLY A 377 13.95 -21.93 2.15
C GLY A 377 13.86 -23.27 1.42
N ALA A 378 12.67 -23.57 0.91
CA ALA A 378 12.48 -24.76 0.12
C ALA A 378 13.44 -24.56 -1.04
N GLN A 379 14.36 -25.51 -1.25
CA GLN A 379 14.87 -25.71 -2.59
C GLN A 379 13.62 -25.92 -3.43
N VAL A 380 13.22 -24.85 -4.11
CA VAL A 380 12.18 -24.93 -5.11
C VAL A 380 12.79 -25.82 -6.17
N ASN A 381 12.38 -27.09 -6.18
CA ASN A 381 12.74 -27.96 -7.26
C ASN A 381 12.07 -27.39 -8.50
N LEU A 382 12.86 -26.69 -9.32
CA LEU A 382 12.37 -26.12 -10.57
C LEU A 382 11.74 -27.22 -11.44
N ALA A 383 12.20 -28.47 -11.31
CA ALA A 383 11.58 -29.61 -12.00
C ALA A 383 10.13 -29.87 -11.55
N ASP A 384 9.77 -29.60 -10.29
CA ASP A 384 8.40 -29.77 -9.78
C ASP A 384 7.50 -28.59 -10.16
N ILE A 385 8.06 -27.37 -10.23
CA ILE A 385 7.32 -26.17 -10.71
C ILE A 385 7.05 -26.25 -12.22
N PHE A 386 8.03 -26.69 -13.00
CA PHE A 386 7.88 -26.85 -14.45
C PHE A 386 7.31 -28.21 -14.85
N PHE A 387 7.01 -29.11 -13.91
CA PHE A 387 6.40 -30.41 -14.20
C PHE A 387 5.07 -30.30 -14.98
N PRO A 388 4.15 -29.36 -14.65
CA PRO A 388 2.92 -29.14 -15.42
C PRO A 388 3.17 -28.42 -16.74
N LEU A 389 4.30 -27.70 -16.86
CA LEU A 389 4.74 -26.95 -18.03
C LEU A 389 5.66 -27.77 -18.94
N ARG A 390 5.63 -29.11 -18.85
CA ARG A 390 6.25 -29.98 -19.85
C ARG A 390 5.51 -29.82 -21.18
N PHE A 391 5.78 -28.74 -21.88
CA PHE A 391 5.56 -28.63 -23.32
C PHE A 391 6.29 -29.81 -23.95
N ARG A 392 5.52 -30.78 -24.45
CA ARG A 392 6.05 -31.84 -25.29
C ARG A 392 6.53 -31.15 -26.56
N SER A 393 7.85 -31.09 -26.76
CA SER A 393 8.57 -30.40 -27.85
C SER A 393 9.02 -28.97 -27.53
N LEU A 394 10.17 -28.86 -26.88
CA LEU A 394 11.09 -27.74 -27.07
C LEU A 394 12.33 -28.30 -27.76
N ARG A 395 12.42 -28.19 -29.09
CA ARG A 395 13.70 -28.40 -29.78
C ARG A 395 14.53 -27.12 -29.69
N ARG A 396 15.80 -27.25 -29.27
CA ARG A 396 16.78 -26.16 -29.39
C ARG A 396 16.95 -25.81 -30.87
N SER A 397 16.59 -24.59 -31.27
CA SER A 397 17.03 -24.04 -32.54
C SER A 397 18.30 -23.24 -32.34
N ASN A 398 19.41 -23.71 -32.91
CA ASN A 398 20.64 -22.92 -33.03
C ASN A 398 20.43 -21.92 -34.18
N LEU A 399 20.03 -20.69 -33.88
CA LEU A 399 20.05 -19.61 -34.87
C LEU A 399 21.23 -18.70 -34.55
N THR A 400 22.34 -18.91 -35.26
CA THR A 400 23.50 -18.02 -35.24
C THR A 400 23.23 -16.83 -36.16
N LEU A 401 23.09 -15.64 -35.59
CA LEU A 401 23.04 -14.39 -36.37
C LEU A 401 24.45 -14.05 -36.84
N LEU A 402 24.74 -14.32 -38.11
CA LEU A 402 25.90 -13.78 -38.82
C LEU A 402 25.64 -12.31 -39.15
N ARG A 403 26.62 -11.45 -38.89
CA ARG A 403 26.72 -10.16 -39.59
C ARG A 403 28.14 -10.05 -40.15
N GLU A 404 28.21 -10.12 -41.48
CA GLU A 404 29.38 -9.72 -42.26
C GLU A 404 29.56 -8.21 -42.17
N HIS A 405 30.80 -7.78 -41.89
CA HIS A 405 31.46 -6.67 -42.57
C HIS A 405 32.96 -6.69 -42.21
N ASP A 406 33.77 -6.98 -43.23
CA ASP A 406 35.21 -6.69 -43.36
C ASP A 406 35.46 -5.16 -43.22
N GLU A 407 36.57 -4.55 -42.81
CA GLU A 407 38.03 -4.84 -42.71
C GLU A 407 38.67 -3.92 -41.60
N PRO A 408 40.01 -3.68 -41.53
CA PRO A 408 41.09 -4.55 -41.06
C PRO A 408 41.80 -4.00 -39.80
N GLU A 409 42.65 -4.83 -39.22
CA GLU A 409 43.36 -4.64 -37.94
C GLU A 409 44.32 -3.43 -37.88
N SER A 410 44.38 -2.77 -36.72
CA SER A 410 45.67 -2.28 -36.19
C SER A 410 45.76 -2.36 -34.66
N ALA A 411 46.85 -3.04 -34.26
CA ALA A 411 47.53 -3.25 -32.98
C ALA A 411 47.09 -2.54 -31.67
N ARG A 412 47.01 -3.40 -30.63
CA ARG A 412 47.40 -3.21 -29.21
C ARG A 412 46.49 -2.37 -28.30
N GLN A 413 45.73 -3.06 -27.44
CA GLN A 413 45.84 -2.93 -25.97
C GLN A 413 44.99 -4.01 -25.26
N GLN A 414 45.53 -4.57 -24.16
CA GLN A 414 44.91 -5.58 -23.32
C GLN A 414 43.57 -5.09 -22.74
N GLN A 415 42.47 -5.74 -23.10
CA GLN A 415 41.18 -5.63 -22.41
C GLN A 415 40.56 -7.00 -22.19
N THR A 416 40.22 -7.28 -20.94
CA THR A 416 39.51 -8.46 -20.45
C THR A 416 38.16 -8.57 -21.19
N ARG A 417 38.04 -9.55 -22.09
CA ARG A 417 36.80 -9.82 -22.84
C ARG A 417 35.71 -10.31 -21.89
N LEU A 418 34.68 -9.49 -21.66
CA LEU A 418 33.40 -9.96 -21.11
C LEU A 418 32.77 -10.92 -22.13
N ARG A 419 32.36 -12.12 -21.68
CA ARG A 419 31.63 -13.05 -22.55
C ARG A 419 30.26 -12.44 -22.90
N PRO A 420 29.80 -12.53 -24.17
CA PRO A 420 28.46 -12.12 -24.53
C PRO A 420 27.41 -12.87 -23.71
N MET A 421 26.36 -12.16 -23.33
CA MET A 421 25.14 -12.75 -22.78
C MET A 421 24.46 -13.53 -23.92
N GLU A 422 24.42 -14.86 -23.84
CA GLU A 422 23.64 -15.67 -24.76
C GLU A 422 22.14 -15.40 -24.52
N ILE A 423 21.51 -14.64 -25.40
CA ILE A 423 20.06 -14.55 -25.48
C ILE A 423 19.59 -15.75 -26.31
N SER A 424 19.01 -16.75 -25.65
CA SER A 424 18.39 -17.90 -26.31
C SER A 424 16.98 -17.51 -26.76
N ALA A 425 16.71 -17.54 -28.06
CA ALA A 425 15.36 -17.39 -28.62
C ALA A 425 14.73 -18.77 -28.84
N PHE A 426 13.47 -18.94 -28.42
CA PHE A 426 12.70 -20.16 -28.62
C PHE A 426 11.59 -19.89 -29.65
N ARG A 427 11.42 -20.81 -30.61
CA ARG A 427 10.30 -20.79 -31.55
C ARG A 427 9.26 -21.80 -31.07
N VAL A 428 8.01 -21.36 -30.94
CA VAL A 428 6.86 -22.23 -30.68
C VAL A 428 6.23 -22.57 -32.03
N GLU A 429 6.17 -23.85 -32.37
CA GLU A 429 5.30 -24.35 -33.43
C GLU A 429 4.03 -24.86 -32.76
N LEU A 430 2.88 -24.38 -33.25
CA LEU A 430 1.55 -24.84 -32.85
C LEU A 430 1.07 -25.78 -33.97
N ASP A 431 0.78 -27.03 -33.62
CA ASP A 431 0.05 -27.96 -34.50
C ASP A 431 -1.46 -27.67 -34.48
#